data_AF-A0A974HP34-F1
#
_entry.id   AF-A0A974HP34-F1
#
_cell.length_a   1.000
_cell.length_b   1.000
_cell.length_c   1.000
_cell.angle_alpha   90.00
_cell.angle_beta   90.00
_cell.angle_gamma   90.00
#
_symmetry.space_group_name_H-M   'P 1'
#
loop_
_entity.id
_entity.type
_entity.pdbx_description
1 polymer ?
#
loop_
_entity_poly.entity_id
_entity_poly.type
_entity_poly.pdbx_seq_one_letter_code
_entity_poly.pdbx_strand_id
1 'polypeptide(L)'
;MYLFMVLYLQTLWVTISIAMQHGHYDVCKTLTKSDEGIVWEYMACQPESIEMTQYMKVKLDPPDSTCGDPPETFCAMGNPYMCNNECDANTQELAHPTELMFDFEGRNPSTFWQSITWKHYPKPLQVNITLSWNKTIELTNNIAITFESGRPEKMILEKSLDYGRTWQPYQFYAADCLDAFRMEPKSVKDLTHSTVLDIICTEEYSTGYAAHAKTLSFEIKDRFAIFAGPRLHNMASFYSQLDTTKNLRDFFTVTDLRIRLLKPATGATFVDERNLERYFYAISDIKIHGRCKCNLHANSCTYTNNRLACDCEHNTTGQDCDKCKKNYQGQAWSPGSYLTIPKGTANICVSSIPSTVQDKKKKQSITTAPPNFDRIKTNSSFLDVANRKQVFPKLALSTVSPAQVSSHKRDCYCHGHSNRCTYIEVVDTAVCVSCRHNTRGQQCEKCKKGFHRNGSAKLDDVNVCIANVCDNELLRCQNDGVCYNNIRCHCQPGYTGILCEKLKCADTGNCDSISGQDSLSLNSWLTLTAIVLVDWLCTF
;
A
#
# COMPACT_ATOMS: atom_id res chain seq x y z
N MET A 1 33.12 8.30 -42.11
CA MET A 1 32.34 9.47 -41.64
C MET A 1 31.17 9.09 -40.73
N TYR A 2 30.38 8.06 -41.06
CA TYR A 2 29.26 7.59 -40.23
C TYR A 2 29.68 7.04 -38.85
N LEU A 3 30.78 6.28 -38.76
CA LEU A 3 31.23 5.66 -37.50
C LEU A 3 31.64 6.69 -36.43
N PHE A 4 32.27 7.80 -36.85
CA PHE A 4 32.63 8.90 -35.97
C PHE A 4 31.42 9.68 -35.46
N MET A 5 30.37 9.82 -36.27
CA MET A 5 29.14 10.49 -35.85
C MET A 5 28.37 9.65 -34.83
N VAL A 6 28.34 8.33 -34.98
CA VAL A 6 27.72 7.40 -34.04
C VAL A 6 28.47 7.37 -32.70
N LEU A 7 29.81 7.34 -32.73
CA LEU A 7 30.63 7.41 -31.51
C LEU A 7 30.47 8.76 -30.79
N TYR A 8 30.37 9.87 -31.54
CA TYR A 8 30.13 11.19 -30.96
C TYR A 8 28.74 11.27 -30.31
N LEU A 9 27.69 10.77 -30.97
CA LEU A 9 26.34 10.67 -30.41
C LEU A 9 26.28 9.77 -29.17
N GLN A 10 27.01 8.65 -29.15
CA GLN A 10 27.08 7.78 -27.96
C GLN A 10 27.83 8.41 -26.80
N THR A 11 28.95 9.10 -27.04
CA THR A 11 29.67 9.82 -25.97
C THR A 11 28.86 11.01 -25.43
N LEU A 12 28.11 11.71 -26.29
CA LEU A 12 27.17 12.75 -25.87
C LEU A 12 26.00 12.16 -25.05
N TRP A 13 25.47 11.00 -25.45
CA TRP A 13 24.46 10.29 -24.69
C TRP A 13 24.97 9.79 -23.34
N VAL A 14 26.21 9.27 -23.27
CA VAL A 14 26.82 8.81 -22.01
C VAL A 14 27.10 9.98 -21.07
N THR A 15 27.59 11.11 -21.58
CA THR A 15 27.83 12.33 -20.76
C THR A 15 26.54 13.02 -20.32
N ILE A 16 25.50 13.06 -21.17
CA ILE A 16 24.16 13.53 -20.78
C ILE A 16 23.51 12.54 -19.79
N SER A 17 23.71 11.23 -19.93
CA SER A 17 23.20 10.23 -18.98
C SER A 17 23.91 10.33 -17.63
N ILE A 18 25.22 10.59 -17.60
CA ILE A 18 25.98 10.83 -16.35
C ILE A 18 25.53 12.14 -15.66
N ALA A 19 25.13 13.15 -16.44
CA ALA A 19 24.59 14.40 -15.89
C ALA A 19 23.13 14.30 -15.39
N MET A 20 22.40 13.23 -15.73
CA MET A 20 20.99 13.05 -15.34
C MET A 20 20.77 12.02 -14.22
N GLN A 21 21.84 11.61 -13.53
CA GLN A 21 21.77 10.54 -12.53
C GLN A 21 22.39 10.92 -11.18
N HIS A 22 22.40 12.21 -10.84
CA HIS A 22 22.66 12.65 -9.47
C HIS A 22 21.32 12.84 -8.76
N GLY A 23 21.12 12.11 -7.67
CA GLY A 23 19.92 12.23 -6.85
C GLY A 23 19.83 13.63 -6.26
N HIS A 24 18.65 14.24 -6.26
CA HIS A 24 18.45 15.50 -5.54
C HIS A 24 18.88 15.30 -4.07
N TYR A 25 19.84 16.10 -3.59
CA TYR A 25 20.42 16.06 -2.24
C TYR A 25 21.40 14.89 -1.94
N ASP A 26 22.16 14.41 -2.92
CA ASP A 26 23.18 13.35 -2.76
C ASP A 26 24.54 13.84 -2.21
N VAL A 27 24.76 15.15 -2.17
CA VAL A 27 26.01 15.78 -1.70
C VAL A 27 25.75 16.67 -0.49
N CYS A 28 26.52 16.49 0.58
CA CYS A 28 26.40 17.29 1.81
C CYS A 28 27.20 18.61 1.78
N LYS A 29 28.25 18.69 0.95
CA LYS A 29 29.13 19.87 0.87
C LYS A 29 29.82 19.97 -0.49
N THR A 30 29.98 21.20 -0.97
CA THR A 30 30.67 21.51 -2.24
C THR A 30 31.67 22.63 -2.04
N LEU A 31 32.78 22.59 -2.78
CA LEU A 31 33.75 23.69 -2.79
C LEU A 31 33.22 24.82 -3.67
N THR A 32 33.10 26.01 -3.09
CA THR A 32 32.74 27.23 -3.82
C THR A 32 33.89 28.23 -3.79
N LYS A 33 34.06 28.95 -4.89
CA LYS A 33 35.06 30.01 -5.00
C LYS A 33 34.41 31.33 -4.57
N SER A 34 34.86 31.88 -3.45
CA SER A 34 34.50 33.20 -2.96
C SER A 34 35.65 34.19 -3.18
N ASP A 35 35.37 35.48 -2.99
CA ASP A 35 36.38 36.55 -3.10
C ASP A 35 37.53 36.39 -2.07
N GLU A 36 37.27 35.67 -0.97
CA GLU A 36 38.24 35.37 0.10
C GLU A 36 38.96 34.01 -0.08
N GLY A 37 38.64 33.26 -1.13
CA GLY A 37 39.23 31.95 -1.43
C GLY A 37 38.21 30.83 -1.60
N ILE A 38 38.71 29.59 -1.61
CA ILE A 38 37.87 28.39 -1.74
C ILE A 38 37.29 28.06 -0.36
N VAL A 39 35.97 28.09 -0.24
CA VAL A 39 35.21 27.84 1.00
C VAL A 39 34.28 26.64 0.79
N TRP A 40 34.01 25.90 1.86
CA TRP A 40 33.01 24.84 1.85
C TRP A 40 31.61 25.43 1.99
N GLU A 41 30.76 25.22 0.99
CA GLU A 41 29.32 25.43 1.08
C GLU A 41 28.67 24.11 1.50
N TYR A 42 27.89 24.13 2.58
CA TYR A 42 27.19 22.96 3.09
C TYR A 42 25.71 23.05 2.76
N MET A 43 25.10 21.92 2.45
CA MET A 43 23.73 21.82 1.98
C MET A 43 23.03 20.59 2.56
N ALA A 44 21.71 20.55 2.50
CA ALA A 44 20.96 19.37 2.94
C ALA A 44 21.35 18.15 2.11
N CYS A 45 21.46 16.99 2.75
CA CYS A 45 21.78 15.74 2.04
C CYS A 45 21.06 14.52 2.61
N GLN A 46 20.67 13.59 1.76
CA GLN A 46 19.93 12.38 2.12
C GLN A 46 20.45 11.16 1.36
N PRO A 47 20.32 9.94 1.91
CA PRO A 47 20.74 8.74 1.21
C PRO A 47 19.84 8.37 0.03
N GLU A 48 20.40 7.60 -0.90
CA GLU A 48 19.64 7.02 -2.00
C GLU A 48 18.53 6.09 -1.49
N SER A 49 17.49 5.94 -2.32
CA SER A 49 16.43 4.97 -2.08
C SER A 49 16.90 3.58 -2.47
N ILE A 50 16.77 2.61 -1.58
CA ILE A 50 17.16 1.21 -1.80
C ILE A 50 16.03 0.26 -1.36
N GLU A 51 16.17 -1.01 -1.72
CA GLU A 51 15.31 -2.07 -1.16
C GLU A 51 15.72 -2.34 0.30
N MET A 52 14.76 -2.20 1.20
CA MET A 52 14.99 -2.24 2.65
C MET A 52 14.77 -3.64 3.26
N THR A 53 14.29 -4.60 2.47
CA THR A 53 13.98 -5.98 2.88
C THR A 53 15.19 -6.70 3.46
N GLN A 54 16.38 -6.52 2.87
CA GLN A 54 17.63 -7.15 3.30
C GLN A 54 18.13 -6.74 4.71
N TYR A 55 17.62 -5.64 5.27
CA TYR A 55 18.06 -5.11 6.58
C TYR A 55 17.04 -5.34 7.69
N MET A 56 15.88 -5.92 7.37
CA MET A 56 14.80 -6.07 8.34
C MET A 56 14.84 -7.42 9.03
N LYS A 57 14.22 -7.46 10.20
CA LYS A 57 13.92 -8.70 10.93
C LYS A 57 12.43 -8.94 10.86
N VAL A 58 12.06 -10.20 10.71
CA VAL A 58 10.67 -10.64 10.59
C VAL A 58 10.30 -11.36 11.87
N LYS A 59 9.10 -11.08 12.39
CA LYS A 59 8.53 -11.78 13.53
C LYS A 59 7.07 -12.10 13.24
N LEU A 60 6.71 -13.37 13.41
CA LEU A 60 5.31 -13.81 13.41
C LEU A 60 4.73 -13.76 14.82
N ASP A 61 3.44 -13.45 14.89
CA ASP A 61 2.63 -13.56 16.09
C ASP A 61 1.23 -14.08 15.72
N PRO A 62 0.84 -15.28 16.19
CA PRO A 62 1.61 -16.17 17.06
C PRO A 62 2.81 -16.83 16.33
N PRO A 63 3.85 -17.28 17.06
CA PRO A 63 5.10 -17.76 16.44
C PRO A 63 4.95 -19.10 15.69
N ASP A 64 3.95 -19.90 16.04
CA ASP A 64 3.57 -21.18 15.41
C ASP A 64 2.61 -20.98 14.22
N SER A 65 2.57 -19.78 13.63
CA SER A 65 1.69 -19.48 12.50
C SER A 65 2.12 -20.10 11.18
N THR A 66 3.36 -20.58 11.04
CA THR A 66 3.87 -21.19 9.80
C THR A 66 3.49 -22.67 9.75
N CYS A 67 3.07 -23.17 8.59
CA CYS A 67 2.72 -24.58 8.43
C CYS A 67 3.92 -25.52 8.58
N GLY A 68 3.64 -26.81 8.82
CA GLY A 68 4.64 -27.88 8.74
C GLY A 68 5.16 -28.40 10.08
N ASP A 69 4.65 -27.91 11.21
CA ASP A 69 4.91 -28.50 12.53
C ASP A 69 3.60 -28.60 13.38
N PRO A 70 2.95 -29.77 13.43
CA PRO A 70 3.27 -30.98 12.66
C PRO A 70 2.96 -30.81 11.15
N PRO A 71 3.44 -31.71 10.28
CA PRO A 71 3.10 -31.70 8.86
C PRO A 71 1.59 -31.66 8.63
N GLU A 72 1.15 -30.86 7.64
CA GLU A 72 -0.27 -30.68 7.33
C GLU A 72 -0.54 -30.63 5.83
N THR A 73 -1.71 -31.13 5.43
CA THR A 73 -2.15 -31.11 4.04
C THR A 73 -2.86 -29.80 3.70
N PHE A 74 -2.67 -29.32 2.47
CA PHE A 74 -3.34 -28.13 1.96
C PHE A 74 -3.76 -28.29 0.50
N CYS A 75 -4.67 -27.42 0.04
CA CYS A 75 -5.16 -27.44 -1.33
C CYS A 75 -4.31 -26.56 -2.26
N ALA A 76 -3.82 -27.14 -3.36
CA ALA A 76 -3.03 -26.41 -4.34
C ALA A 76 -3.86 -25.37 -5.10
N MET A 77 -3.20 -24.29 -5.49
CA MET A 77 -3.83 -23.21 -6.22
C MET A 77 -4.04 -23.57 -7.68
N GLY A 78 -5.30 -23.50 -8.12
CA GLY A 78 -5.75 -23.89 -9.46
C GLY A 78 -6.82 -24.99 -9.43
N ASN A 79 -6.85 -25.83 -8.40
CA ASN A 79 -7.94 -26.77 -8.16
C ASN A 79 -8.26 -26.89 -6.66
N PRO A 80 -9.29 -26.18 -6.16
CA PRO A 80 -9.65 -26.17 -4.74
C PRO A 80 -10.16 -27.52 -4.21
N TYR A 81 -10.23 -28.56 -5.06
CA TYR A 81 -10.58 -29.93 -4.70
C TYR A 81 -9.38 -30.91 -4.74
N MET A 82 -8.18 -30.46 -5.14
CA MET A 82 -6.95 -31.25 -5.01
C MET A 82 -6.13 -30.78 -3.81
N CYS A 83 -6.32 -31.48 -2.70
CA CYS A 83 -5.67 -31.22 -1.41
C CYS A 83 -4.64 -32.31 -1.08
N ASN A 84 -3.81 -32.63 -2.07
CA ASN A 84 -2.78 -33.67 -1.97
C ASN A 84 -1.40 -33.07 -1.67
N ASN A 85 -1.30 -31.75 -1.51
CA ASN A 85 -0.07 -31.09 -1.18
C ASN A 85 0.16 -31.15 0.33
N GLU A 86 1.41 -31.33 0.72
CA GLU A 86 1.83 -31.42 2.10
C GLU A 86 2.81 -30.29 2.40
N CYS A 87 2.61 -29.65 3.55
CA CYS A 87 3.58 -28.74 4.13
C CYS A 87 4.26 -29.47 5.30
N ASP A 88 5.58 -29.60 5.23
CA ASP A 88 6.42 -30.23 6.26
C ASP A 88 7.65 -29.37 6.50
N ALA A 89 7.80 -28.85 7.71
CA ALA A 89 8.90 -27.96 8.08
C ALA A 89 10.26 -28.69 8.14
N ASN A 90 10.26 -30.03 8.25
CA ASN A 90 11.49 -30.83 8.28
C ASN A 90 12.00 -31.19 6.89
N THR A 91 11.16 -31.05 5.86
CA THR A 91 11.50 -31.36 4.47
C THR A 91 11.65 -30.08 3.67
N GLN A 92 12.89 -29.70 3.32
CA GLN A 92 13.22 -28.42 2.68
C GLN A 92 12.38 -28.09 1.43
N GLU A 93 11.99 -29.10 0.65
CA GLU A 93 11.19 -28.95 -0.58
C GLU A 93 9.70 -28.72 -0.31
N LEU A 94 9.22 -29.06 0.89
CA LEU A 94 7.83 -28.93 1.35
C LEU A 94 7.67 -27.83 2.40
N ALA A 95 8.78 -27.26 2.87
CA ALA A 95 8.80 -26.21 3.89
C ALA A 95 8.47 -24.84 3.26
N HIS A 96 7.64 -24.06 3.96
CA HIS A 96 7.23 -22.73 3.54
C HIS A 96 7.58 -21.65 4.57
N PRO A 97 8.87 -21.46 4.90
CA PRO A 97 9.27 -20.59 5.99
C PRO A 97 9.25 -19.10 5.59
N THR A 98 9.40 -18.20 6.57
CA THR A 98 9.20 -16.75 6.38
C THR A 98 10.21 -16.09 5.44
N GLU A 99 11.38 -16.71 5.23
CA GLU A 99 12.43 -16.21 4.35
C GLU A 99 11.97 -16.19 2.89
N LEU A 100 11.01 -17.04 2.52
CA LEU A 100 10.43 -17.10 1.18
C LEU A 100 9.49 -15.93 0.86
N MET A 101 9.24 -15.01 1.79
CA MET A 101 8.55 -13.74 1.47
C MET A 101 9.50 -12.68 0.88
N PHE A 102 10.82 -12.91 0.91
CA PHE A 102 11.83 -11.90 0.57
C PHE A 102 12.94 -12.45 -0.33
N ASP A 103 12.70 -13.62 -0.92
CA ASP A 103 13.65 -14.21 -1.86
C ASP A 103 13.45 -13.64 -3.27
N PHE A 104 14.24 -14.10 -4.23
CA PHE A 104 14.17 -13.55 -5.59
C PHE A 104 12.89 -14.00 -6.32
N GLU A 105 12.04 -13.05 -6.71
CA GLU A 105 10.85 -13.31 -7.52
C GLU A 105 11.18 -13.88 -8.91
N GLY A 106 10.24 -14.66 -9.47
CA GLY A 106 10.34 -15.19 -10.83
C GLY A 106 10.94 -16.60 -10.92
N ARG A 107 11.11 -17.28 -9.79
CA ARG A 107 11.34 -18.74 -9.79
C ARG A 107 10.12 -19.46 -10.34
N ASN A 108 10.38 -20.59 -11.00
CA ASN A 108 9.35 -21.52 -11.44
C ASN A 108 9.71 -22.93 -10.96
N PRO A 109 8.98 -23.51 -9.98
CA PRO A 109 7.76 -22.98 -9.34
C PRO A 109 8.02 -21.76 -8.42
N SER A 110 6.97 -20.99 -8.11
CA SER A 110 7.05 -19.87 -7.17
C SER A 110 7.27 -20.36 -5.74
N THR A 111 8.12 -19.65 -5.00
CA THR A 111 8.34 -19.85 -3.57
C THR A 111 7.44 -18.92 -2.76
N PHE A 112 7.04 -19.34 -1.57
CA PHE A 112 6.17 -18.56 -0.70
C PHE A 112 6.24 -19.05 0.74
N TRP A 113 6.07 -18.11 1.68
CA TRP A 113 5.69 -18.45 3.04
C TRP A 113 4.22 -18.86 3.09
N GLN A 114 3.88 -19.82 3.94
CA GLN A 114 2.52 -20.29 4.14
C GLN A 114 2.17 -20.37 5.63
N SER A 115 0.99 -19.86 5.99
CA SER A 115 0.45 -20.02 7.32
C SER A 115 -0.13 -21.42 7.55
N ILE A 116 -0.38 -21.78 8.80
CA ILE A 116 -1.25 -22.90 9.13
C ILE A 116 -2.61 -22.79 8.42
N THR A 117 -3.24 -23.93 8.16
CA THR A 117 -4.60 -23.99 7.62
C THR A 117 -5.63 -23.50 8.64
N TRP A 118 -6.83 -23.13 8.19
CA TRP A 118 -7.93 -22.70 9.07
C TRP A 118 -8.64 -23.86 9.79
N LYS A 119 -7.91 -24.93 10.14
CA LYS A 119 -8.39 -26.15 10.78
C LYS A 119 -9.15 -25.96 12.10
N HIS A 120 -8.94 -24.82 12.77
CA HIS A 120 -9.60 -24.47 14.03
C HIS A 120 -10.83 -23.57 13.86
N TYR A 121 -11.36 -23.44 12.64
CA TYR A 121 -12.64 -22.76 12.39
C TYR A 121 -13.73 -23.28 13.36
N PRO A 122 -14.57 -22.42 13.95
CA PRO A 122 -14.79 -20.99 13.64
C PRO A 122 -13.84 -20.01 14.33
N LYS A 123 -12.81 -20.46 15.06
CA LYS A 123 -11.82 -19.55 15.65
C LYS A 123 -11.10 -18.77 14.53
N PRO A 124 -11.03 -17.44 14.55
CA PRO A 124 -10.38 -16.67 13.49
C PRO A 124 -8.92 -17.07 13.28
N LEU A 125 -8.51 -17.28 12.02
CA LEU A 125 -7.11 -17.41 11.64
C LEU A 125 -6.49 -16.01 11.56
N GLN A 126 -5.85 -15.58 12.65
CA GLN A 126 -5.20 -14.27 12.74
C GLN A 126 -3.69 -14.45 12.79
N VAL A 127 -2.98 -13.75 11.90
CA VAL A 127 -1.52 -13.77 11.83
C VAL A 127 -1.00 -12.34 11.72
N ASN A 128 -0.11 -11.96 12.63
CA ASN A 128 0.59 -10.69 12.60
C ASN A 128 2.02 -10.91 12.09
N ILE A 129 2.38 -10.28 10.97
CA ILE A 129 3.73 -10.28 10.41
C ILE A 129 4.35 -8.92 10.71
N THR A 130 5.34 -8.91 11.61
CA THR A 130 6.04 -7.69 12.01
C THR A 130 7.39 -7.60 11.31
N LEU A 131 7.66 -6.48 10.65
CA LEU A 131 8.89 -6.16 9.93
C LEU A 131 9.60 -5.02 10.66
N SER A 132 10.82 -5.25 11.13
CA SER A 132 11.55 -4.34 12.01
C SER A 132 12.94 -4.01 11.47
N TRP A 133 13.26 -2.73 11.27
CA TRP A 133 14.58 -2.31 10.74
C TRP A 133 15.60 -1.95 11.81
N ASN A 134 15.17 -1.78 13.06
CA ASN A 134 16.00 -1.22 14.14
C ASN A 134 16.71 0.08 13.70
N LYS A 135 16.05 0.84 12.84
CA LYS A 135 16.49 2.07 12.21
C LYS A 135 15.24 2.79 11.72
N THR A 136 15.24 4.12 11.80
CA THR A 136 14.17 4.92 11.22
C THR A 136 14.40 5.07 9.72
N ILE A 137 13.38 4.75 8.93
CA ILE A 137 13.43 4.80 7.46
C ILE A 137 12.30 5.68 6.93
N GLU A 138 12.53 6.30 5.79
CA GLU A 138 11.54 7.07 5.04
C GLU A 138 11.17 6.28 3.79
N LEU A 139 9.89 5.96 3.62
CA LEU A 139 9.39 5.20 2.50
C LEU A 139 9.37 6.08 1.24
N THR A 140 9.78 5.52 0.11
CA THR A 140 10.03 6.26 -1.13
C THR A 140 9.26 5.73 -2.33
N ASN A 141 8.69 4.53 -2.20
CA ASN A 141 7.91 3.85 -3.22
C ASN A 141 6.73 3.13 -2.55
N ASN A 142 5.83 2.59 -3.36
CA ASN A 142 4.73 1.77 -2.87
C ASN A 142 5.27 0.53 -2.13
N ILE A 143 4.57 0.12 -1.08
CA ILE A 143 4.78 -1.20 -0.48
C ILE A 143 3.96 -2.19 -1.30
N ALA A 144 4.58 -3.24 -1.81
CA ALA A 144 3.90 -4.29 -2.55
C ALA A 144 3.97 -5.60 -1.76
N ILE A 145 2.83 -6.28 -1.65
CA ILE A 145 2.70 -7.59 -1.01
C ILE A 145 2.06 -8.52 -2.05
N THR A 146 2.81 -9.47 -2.57
CA THR A 146 2.32 -10.46 -3.53
C THR A 146 1.90 -11.71 -2.78
N PHE A 147 0.62 -12.03 -2.88
CA PHE A 147 0.07 -13.26 -2.30
C PHE A 147 0.17 -14.38 -3.31
N GLU A 148 0.64 -15.54 -2.86
CA GLU A 148 0.44 -16.77 -3.62
C GLU A 148 -1.02 -17.17 -3.44
N SER A 149 -1.52 -17.23 -2.19
CA SER A 149 -2.93 -17.47 -1.86
C SER A 149 -3.87 -16.39 -2.40
N GLY A 150 -5.18 -16.62 -2.27
CA GLY A 150 -6.13 -15.51 -2.39
C GLY A 150 -5.80 -14.40 -1.38
N ARG A 151 -5.92 -13.14 -1.81
CA ARG A 151 -5.69 -11.96 -0.94
C ARG A 151 -6.72 -11.93 0.20
N PRO A 152 -6.33 -11.52 1.42
CA PRO A 152 -7.22 -11.52 2.57
C PRO A 152 -8.50 -10.71 2.35
N GLU A 153 -9.64 -11.26 2.79
CA GLU A 153 -10.91 -10.53 2.86
C GLU A 153 -10.89 -9.43 3.93
N LYS A 154 -10.00 -9.55 4.91
CA LYS A 154 -9.82 -8.56 5.97
C LYS A 154 -8.37 -8.53 6.42
N MET A 155 -7.71 -7.38 6.30
CA MET A 155 -6.36 -7.15 6.83
C MET A 155 -6.12 -5.68 7.17
N ILE A 156 -5.11 -5.43 8.01
CA ILE A 156 -4.70 -4.08 8.42
C ILE A 156 -3.19 -3.97 8.19
N LEU A 157 -2.75 -2.88 7.56
CA LEU A 157 -1.36 -2.45 7.61
C LEU A 157 -1.21 -1.42 8.72
N GLU A 158 -0.30 -1.66 9.65
CA GLU A 158 0.03 -0.74 10.73
C GLU A 158 1.51 -0.36 10.65
N LYS A 159 1.84 0.77 11.26
CA LYS A 159 3.22 1.23 11.39
C LYS A 159 3.54 1.64 12.82
N SER A 160 4.83 1.62 13.14
CA SER A 160 5.41 2.16 14.36
C SER A 160 6.39 3.28 14.01
N LEU A 161 6.50 4.24 14.93
CA LEU A 161 7.51 5.30 14.92
C LEU A 161 8.51 5.19 16.09
N ASP A 162 8.32 4.21 16.98
CA ASP A 162 9.03 4.10 18.26
C ASP A 162 9.54 2.67 18.55
N TYR A 163 9.97 1.98 17.49
CA TYR A 163 10.58 0.64 17.56
C TYR A 163 9.64 -0.45 18.11
N GLY A 164 8.39 -0.43 17.66
CA GLY A 164 7.37 -1.44 17.93
C GLY A 164 6.66 -1.28 19.28
N ARG A 165 6.87 -0.17 19.99
CA ARG A 165 6.23 0.08 21.29
C ARG A 165 4.79 0.52 21.13
N THR A 166 4.52 1.39 20.17
CA THR A 166 3.18 1.83 19.80
C THR A 166 2.91 1.57 18.33
N TRP A 167 1.64 1.33 18.02
CA TRP A 167 1.20 0.95 16.68
C TRP A 167 0.04 1.85 16.28
N GLN A 168 0.13 2.41 15.08
CA GLN A 168 -0.94 3.17 14.47
C GLN A 168 -1.38 2.52 13.15
N PRO A 169 -2.68 2.48 12.86
CA PRO A 169 -3.16 2.05 11.56
C PRO A 169 -2.56 2.91 10.44
N TYR A 170 -2.15 2.24 9.37
CA TYR A 170 -1.63 2.88 8.18
C TYR A 170 -2.62 2.78 7.03
N GLN A 171 -3.26 1.62 6.86
CA GLN A 171 -4.39 1.41 5.95
C GLN A 171 -5.19 0.16 6.31
N PHE A 172 -6.50 0.20 6.05
CA PHE A 172 -7.40 -0.94 6.18
C PHE A 172 -7.74 -1.52 4.80
N TYR A 173 -7.87 -2.84 4.73
CA TYR A 173 -8.26 -3.57 3.53
C TYR A 173 -9.36 -4.56 3.88
N ALA A 174 -10.50 -4.47 3.21
CA ALA A 174 -11.64 -5.35 3.46
C ALA A 174 -12.43 -5.61 2.19
N ALA A 175 -13.09 -6.77 2.10
CA ALA A 175 -14.07 -7.03 1.05
C ALA A 175 -15.33 -6.15 1.19
N ASP A 176 -15.66 -5.75 2.43
CA ASP A 176 -16.69 -4.76 2.77
C ASP A 176 -16.16 -3.90 3.93
N CYS A 177 -15.81 -2.65 3.64
CA CYS A 177 -15.21 -1.73 4.61
C CYS A 177 -16.18 -1.32 5.72
N LEU A 178 -17.47 -1.20 5.40
CA LEU A 178 -18.51 -0.81 6.35
C LEU A 178 -18.82 -1.93 7.33
N ASP A 179 -18.81 -3.18 6.87
CA ASP A 179 -18.97 -4.34 7.75
C ASP A 179 -17.72 -4.57 8.61
N ALA A 180 -16.53 -4.57 7.98
CA ALA A 180 -15.30 -4.98 8.64
C ALA A 180 -14.75 -3.96 9.64
N PHE A 181 -14.83 -2.67 9.30
CA PHE A 181 -14.15 -1.59 10.04
C PHE A 181 -15.03 -0.36 10.30
N ARG A 182 -16.31 -0.38 9.89
CA ARG A 182 -17.22 0.78 10.01
C ARG A 182 -16.69 2.04 9.31
N MET A 183 -16.01 1.84 8.18
CA MET A 183 -15.45 2.92 7.36
C MET A 183 -16.09 2.91 5.98
N GLU A 184 -16.31 4.08 5.40
CA GLU A 184 -16.67 4.19 3.98
C GLU A 184 -15.47 3.78 3.11
N PRO A 185 -15.69 3.01 2.03
CA PRO A 185 -14.62 2.64 1.11
C PRO A 185 -14.10 3.88 0.37
N LYS A 186 -12.77 4.04 0.31
CA LYS A 186 -12.10 5.17 -0.34
C LYS A 186 -10.84 4.71 -1.06
N SER A 187 -10.54 5.31 -2.22
CA SER A 187 -9.26 5.11 -2.92
C SER A 187 -8.27 6.22 -2.56
N VAL A 188 -6.97 5.93 -2.67
CA VAL A 188 -5.91 6.95 -2.53
C VAL A 188 -6.08 8.06 -3.58
N LYS A 189 -6.66 7.74 -4.74
CA LYS A 189 -6.97 8.70 -5.81
C LYS A 189 -8.04 9.73 -5.41
N ASP A 190 -8.83 9.44 -4.38
CA ASP A 190 -9.86 10.34 -3.85
C ASP A 190 -9.31 11.27 -2.75
N LEU A 191 -8.02 11.16 -2.42
CA LEU A 191 -7.39 12.04 -1.44
C LEU A 191 -7.01 13.39 -2.05
N THR A 192 -7.10 14.41 -1.21
CA THR A 192 -6.74 15.80 -1.52
C THR A 192 -5.57 16.25 -0.66
N HIS A 193 -5.08 17.47 -0.88
CA HIS A 193 -4.01 18.06 -0.06
C HIS A 193 -4.32 18.06 1.44
N SER A 194 -5.57 18.33 1.84
CA SER A 194 -5.96 18.39 3.26
C SER A 194 -6.18 17.02 3.89
N THR A 195 -6.49 16.01 3.09
CA THR A 195 -6.80 14.64 3.54
C THR A 195 -5.68 13.65 3.22
N VAL A 196 -4.49 14.13 2.82
CA VAL A 196 -3.39 13.25 2.39
C VAL A 196 -2.87 12.34 3.49
N LEU A 197 -3.16 12.66 4.75
CA LEU A 197 -2.77 11.88 5.94
C LEU A 197 -3.88 10.96 6.42
N ASP A 198 -5.07 11.01 5.80
CA ASP A 198 -6.20 10.19 6.20
C ASP A 198 -5.86 8.70 6.04
N ILE A 199 -6.20 7.96 7.09
CA ILE A 199 -6.19 6.51 7.10
C ILE A 199 -7.51 6.06 6.48
N ILE A 200 -7.44 5.29 5.41
CA ILE A 200 -8.60 4.86 4.63
C ILE A 200 -8.83 3.36 4.74
N CYS A 201 -10.03 2.94 4.37
CA CYS A 201 -10.32 1.54 4.04
C CYS A 201 -10.57 1.42 2.54
N THR A 202 -9.93 0.44 1.90
CA THR A 202 -10.13 0.16 0.47
C THR A 202 -10.63 -1.26 0.24
N GLU A 203 -11.55 -1.41 -0.71
CA GLU A 203 -12.10 -2.69 -1.17
C GLU A 203 -11.41 -3.20 -2.46
N GLU A 204 -10.50 -2.41 -3.04
CA GLU A 204 -9.83 -2.68 -4.31
C GLU A 204 -8.98 -3.96 -4.28
N TYR A 205 -8.39 -4.28 -3.12
CA TYR A 205 -7.45 -5.39 -2.95
C TYR A 205 -8.03 -6.64 -2.28
N SER A 206 -9.28 -6.56 -1.80
CA SER A 206 -9.91 -7.65 -1.01
C SER A 206 -11.17 -8.21 -1.65
N THR A 207 -11.66 -7.61 -2.73
CA THR A 207 -12.77 -8.16 -3.51
C THR A 207 -12.29 -9.26 -4.47
N GLY A 208 -13.09 -10.32 -4.60
CA GLY A 208 -12.78 -11.46 -5.49
C GLY A 208 -12.70 -11.10 -6.99
N TYR A 209 -13.16 -9.92 -7.41
CA TYR A 209 -13.07 -9.46 -8.80
C TYR A 209 -11.67 -9.03 -9.23
N ALA A 210 -10.82 -8.64 -8.27
CA ALA A 210 -9.41 -8.36 -8.53
C ALA A 210 -8.53 -9.61 -8.33
N ALA A 211 -9.12 -10.82 -8.31
CA ALA A 211 -8.43 -12.11 -8.11
C ALA A 211 -7.30 -12.41 -9.11
N HIS A 212 -7.25 -11.73 -10.26
CA HIS A 212 -6.13 -11.87 -11.19
C HIS A 212 -4.88 -11.10 -10.75
N ALA A 213 -5.02 -10.10 -9.89
CA ALA A 213 -3.90 -9.35 -9.31
C ALA A 213 -3.52 -9.96 -7.95
N LYS A 214 -2.46 -10.79 -7.95
CA LYS A 214 -1.87 -11.37 -6.73
C LYS A 214 -1.31 -10.31 -5.77
N THR A 215 -0.95 -9.14 -6.29
CA THR A 215 -0.28 -8.08 -5.54
C THR A 215 -1.26 -7.07 -4.94
N LEU A 216 -1.10 -6.82 -3.65
CA LEU A 216 -1.67 -5.69 -2.93
C LEU A 216 -0.62 -4.57 -2.87
N SER A 217 -1.04 -3.33 -3.14
CA SER A 217 -0.16 -2.15 -3.07
C SER A 217 -0.65 -1.18 -2.00
N PHE A 218 0.28 -0.63 -1.23
CA PHE A 218 0.08 0.58 -0.43
C PHE A 218 0.68 1.78 -1.18
N GLU A 219 -0.17 2.67 -1.65
CA GLU A 219 0.13 3.62 -2.73
C GLU A 219 0.78 4.93 -2.25
N ILE A 220 2.04 4.84 -1.86
CA ILE A 220 2.84 6.00 -1.42
C ILE A 220 3.08 6.99 -2.57
N LYS A 221 3.38 6.50 -3.78
CA LYS A 221 3.65 7.37 -4.93
C LYS A 221 2.41 8.16 -5.35
N ASP A 222 1.22 7.61 -5.20
CA ASP A 222 -0.03 8.33 -5.46
C ASP A 222 -0.22 9.47 -4.44
N ARG A 223 0.19 9.30 -3.18
CA ARG A 223 0.21 10.39 -2.19
C ARG A 223 1.26 11.45 -2.51
N PHE A 224 2.43 11.08 -3.04
CA PHE A 224 3.41 12.04 -3.54
C PHE A 224 2.87 12.84 -4.74
N ALA A 225 2.14 12.17 -5.63
CA ALA A 225 1.59 12.77 -6.83
C ALA A 225 0.57 13.89 -6.55
N ILE A 226 -0.07 13.89 -5.37
CA ILE A 226 -0.94 15.00 -4.93
C ILE A 226 -0.17 16.33 -4.94
N PHE A 227 1.11 16.33 -4.51
CA PHE A 227 1.92 17.55 -4.46
C PHE A 227 2.86 17.73 -5.65
N ALA A 228 3.31 16.62 -6.24
CA ALA A 228 4.31 16.61 -7.31
C ALA A 228 3.73 16.43 -8.73
N GLY A 229 2.43 16.19 -8.83
CA GLY A 229 1.73 15.83 -10.05
C GLY A 229 1.86 14.33 -10.41
N PRO A 230 1.02 13.81 -11.34
CA PRO A 230 0.91 12.38 -11.65
C PRO A 230 2.20 11.70 -12.12
N ARG A 231 3.10 12.45 -12.74
CA ARG A 231 4.41 11.95 -13.22
C ARG A 231 5.56 12.23 -12.26
N LEU A 232 5.28 12.79 -11.08
CA LEU A 232 6.28 13.15 -10.07
C LEU A 232 7.38 14.09 -10.61
N HIS A 233 7.08 14.94 -11.59
CA HIS A 233 8.07 15.88 -12.13
C HIS A 233 8.27 17.10 -11.22
N ASN A 234 7.24 17.52 -10.46
CA ASN A 234 7.34 18.69 -9.58
C ASN A 234 7.79 18.30 -8.16
N MET A 235 8.94 17.64 -8.05
CA MET A 235 9.50 17.22 -6.75
C MET A 235 9.81 18.40 -5.83
N ALA A 236 10.16 19.57 -6.39
CA ALA A 236 10.38 20.80 -5.64
C ALA A 236 9.16 21.20 -4.80
N SER A 237 7.94 21.13 -5.36
CA SER A 237 6.69 21.35 -4.64
C SER A 237 6.52 20.36 -3.48
N PHE A 238 6.75 19.06 -3.75
CA PHE A 238 6.63 18.03 -2.71
C PHE A 238 7.62 18.22 -1.56
N TYR A 239 8.89 18.51 -1.84
CA TYR A 239 9.88 18.78 -0.80
C TYR A 239 9.55 20.01 0.05
N SER A 240 9.04 21.07 -0.59
CA SER A 240 8.52 22.23 0.14
C SER A 240 7.39 21.86 1.11
N GLN A 241 6.48 20.98 0.68
CA GLN A 241 5.38 20.50 1.50
C GLN A 241 5.86 19.57 2.64
N LEU A 242 6.90 18.77 2.41
CA LEU A 242 7.51 17.94 3.47
C LEU A 242 8.07 18.76 4.64
N ASP A 243 8.63 19.93 4.36
CA ASP A 243 9.17 20.83 5.40
C ASP A 243 8.10 21.70 6.07
N THR A 244 7.05 22.08 5.34
CA THR A 244 6.08 23.08 5.80
C THR A 244 4.79 22.45 6.35
N THR A 245 4.42 21.25 5.89
CA THR A 245 3.20 20.57 6.33
C THR A 245 3.47 19.70 7.54
N LYS A 246 2.77 20.01 8.63
CA LYS A 246 2.85 19.25 9.89
C LYS A 246 2.57 17.76 9.64
N ASN A 247 3.40 16.89 10.23
CA ASN A 247 3.30 15.44 10.21
C ASN A 247 3.40 14.76 8.82
N LEU A 248 3.55 15.50 7.71
CA LEU A 248 3.63 14.90 6.38
C LEU A 248 4.87 14.01 6.23
N ARG A 249 6.03 14.50 6.69
CA ARG A 249 7.27 13.71 6.73
C ARG A 249 7.13 12.46 7.61
N ASP A 250 6.50 12.61 8.78
CA ASP A 250 6.29 11.50 9.71
C ASP A 250 5.32 10.46 9.17
N PHE A 251 4.40 10.83 8.27
CA PHE A 251 3.52 9.88 7.59
C PHE A 251 4.30 8.88 6.74
N PHE A 252 5.38 9.29 6.08
CA PHE A 252 6.26 8.41 5.31
C PHE A 252 7.41 7.81 6.13
N THR A 253 7.56 8.23 7.39
CA THR A 253 8.54 7.67 8.31
C THR A 253 7.98 6.42 8.98
N VAL A 254 8.81 5.38 9.11
CA VAL A 254 8.53 4.14 9.87
C VAL A 254 9.78 3.61 10.57
N THR A 255 9.61 2.93 11.71
CA THR A 255 10.63 2.06 12.32
C THR A 255 10.30 0.59 12.14
N ASP A 256 9.00 0.29 12.09
CA ASP A 256 8.46 -1.06 11.95
C ASP A 256 7.13 -0.99 11.19
N LEU A 257 6.83 -2.07 10.46
CA LEU A 257 5.53 -2.32 9.84
C LEU A 257 4.93 -3.58 10.44
N ARG A 258 3.60 -3.62 10.58
CA ARG A 258 2.88 -4.82 11.00
C ARG A 258 1.71 -5.07 10.07
N ILE A 259 1.77 -6.21 9.39
CA ILE A 259 0.72 -6.71 8.53
C ILE A 259 -0.15 -7.63 9.39
N ARG A 260 -1.40 -7.25 9.62
CA ARG A 260 -2.36 -8.04 10.41
C ARG A 260 -3.34 -8.71 9.47
N LEU A 261 -3.15 -10.00 9.26
CA LEU A 261 -4.02 -10.86 8.48
C LEU A 261 -5.16 -11.31 9.39
N LEU A 262 -6.41 -10.94 9.07
CA LEU A 262 -7.56 -11.13 9.98
C LEU A 262 -8.60 -12.13 9.46
N LYS A 263 -8.77 -12.23 8.13
CA LYS A 263 -9.62 -13.24 7.49
C LYS A 263 -9.04 -13.65 6.13
N PRO A 264 -8.81 -14.95 5.86
CA PRO A 264 -8.28 -15.40 4.57
C PRO A 264 -9.31 -15.21 3.46
N ALA A 265 -8.89 -15.38 2.22
CA ALA A 265 -9.81 -15.41 1.08
C ALA A 265 -10.71 -16.64 1.19
N THR A 266 -12.03 -16.44 1.26
CA THR A 266 -12.97 -17.56 1.27
C THR A 266 -13.57 -17.83 -0.11
N GLY A 267 -13.57 -16.82 -0.98
CA GLY A 267 -14.07 -16.93 -2.36
C GLY A 267 -15.59 -17.13 -2.48
N ALA A 268 -16.30 -17.20 -1.35
CA ALA A 268 -17.73 -17.46 -1.26
C ALA A 268 -18.35 -16.64 -0.13
N THR A 269 -19.68 -16.66 -0.03
CA THR A 269 -20.40 -16.01 1.07
C THR A 269 -20.26 -16.73 2.40
N PHE A 270 -19.92 -18.03 2.37
CA PHE A 270 -19.78 -18.89 3.54
C PHE A 270 -18.49 -19.69 3.47
N VAL A 271 -17.92 -20.00 4.62
CA VAL A 271 -16.79 -20.93 4.77
C VAL A 271 -17.34 -22.35 4.60
N ASP A 272 -16.73 -23.15 3.73
CA ASP A 272 -17.08 -24.56 3.64
C ASP A 272 -16.24 -25.37 4.64
N GLU A 273 -16.88 -25.64 5.77
CA GLU A 273 -16.33 -26.34 6.93
C GLU A 273 -15.82 -27.75 6.64
N ARG A 274 -16.20 -28.34 5.50
CA ARG A 274 -15.75 -29.68 5.10
C ARG A 274 -14.38 -29.69 4.44
N ASN A 275 -13.90 -28.55 3.95
CA ASN A 275 -12.56 -28.46 3.35
C ASN A 275 -11.87 -27.17 3.84
N LEU A 276 -11.42 -27.20 5.09
CA LEU A 276 -10.73 -26.09 5.74
C LEU A 276 -9.26 -25.97 5.31
N GLU A 277 -8.71 -27.03 4.70
CA GLU A 277 -7.34 -27.12 4.17
C GLU A 277 -7.08 -26.15 3.00
N ARG A 278 -8.15 -25.58 2.42
CA ARG A 278 -8.04 -24.57 1.35
C ARG A 278 -7.85 -23.15 1.88
N TYR A 279 -8.11 -22.90 3.16
CA TYR A 279 -8.10 -21.56 3.73
C TYR A 279 -6.82 -21.36 4.55
N PHE A 280 -5.89 -20.60 3.99
CA PHE A 280 -4.63 -20.22 4.60
C PHE A 280 -4.14 -18.91 3.97
N TYR A 281 -3.08 -18.33 4.53
CA TYR A 281 -2.36 -17.22 3.93
C TYR A 281 -1.09 -17.74 3.28
N ALA A 282 -0.79 -17.30 2.07
CA ALA A 282 0.51 -17.51 1.46
C ALA A 282 1.01 -16.24 0.77
N ILE A 283 2.23 -15.83 1.09
CA ILE A 283 2.88 -14.62 0.59
C ILE A 283 4.16 -15.02 -0.12
N SER A 284 4.27 -14.66 -1.40
CA SER A 284 5.43 -14.97 -2.24
C SER A 284 6.46 -13.85 -2.28
N ASP A 285 6.04 -12.61 -2.05
CA ASP A 285 6.97 -11.46 -2.10
C ASP A 285 6.44 -10.28 -1.28
N ILE A 286 7.35 -9.57 -0.62
CA ILE A 286 7.10 -8.29 0.05
C ILE A 286 8.21 -7.33 -0.34
N LYS A 287 7.87 -6.31 -1.12
CA LYS A 287 8.81 -5.27 -1.56
C LYS A 287 8.59 -3.97 -0.83
N ILE A 288 9.64 -3.52 -0.17
CA ILE A 288 9.66 -2.25 0.58
C ILE A 288 10.89 -1.47 0.14
N HIS A 289 10.64 -0.34 -0.52
CA HIS A 289 11.68 0.60 -0.89
C HIS A 289 11.61 1.83 0.00
N GLY A 290 12.78 2.26 0.46
CA GLY A 290 12.92 3.40 1.32
C GLY A 290 14.34 3.91 1.34
N ARG A 291 14.58 4.92 2.16
CA ARG A 291 15.92 5.41 2.47
C ARG A 291 16.06 5.52 3.98
N CYS A 292 17.30 5.51 4.46
CA CYS A 292 17.56 5.86 5.85
C CYS A 292 17.10 7.29 6.16
N LYS A 293 16.35 7.47 7.26
CA LYS A 293 16.12 8.80 7.83
C LYS A 293 17.40 9.30 8.50
N CYS A 294 18.06 10.28 7.90
CA CYS A 294 19.28 10.90 8.45
C CYS A 294 19.10 12.39 8.77
N ASN A 295 17.84 12.84 8.89
CA ASN A 295 17.47 14.23 9.17
C ASN A 295 18.16 15.27 8.26
N LEU A 296 18.43 14.88 7.01
CA LEU A 296 19.13 15.67 6.00
C LEU A 296 20.61 15.99 6.31
N HIS A 297 21.28 15.15 7.12
CA HIS A 297 22.69 15.29 7.49
C HIS A 297 23.59 14.11 7.09
N ALA A 298 23.16 13.23 6.19
CA ALA A 298 24.03 12.19 5.64
C ALA A 298 23.55 11.79 4.25
N ASN A 299 24.48 11.48 3.35
CA ASN A 299 24.20 10.95 2.03
C ASN A 299 24.38 9.43 1.91
N SER A 300 24.86 8.78 2.97
CA SER A 300 25.04 7.33 3.01
C SER A 300 24.64 6.74 4.36
N CYS A 301 24.41 5.43 4.34
CA CYS A 301 24.10 4.62 5.50
C CYS A 301 25.00 3.39 5.48
N THR A 302 25.56 3.04 6.63
CA THR A 302 26.40 1.86 6.81
C THR A 302 25.68 0.80 7.62
N TYR A 303 25.82 -0.46 7.21
CA TYR A 303 25.29 -1.61 7.95
C TYR A 303 26.45 -2.33 8.65
N THR A 304 26.57 -2.12 9.96
CA THR A 304 27.63 -2.73 10.78
C THR A 304 27.02 -3.40 12.01
N ASN A 305 27.52 -4.60 12.37
CA ASN A 305 27.04 -5.35 13.55
C ASN A 305 25.50 -5.52 13.59
N ASN A 306 24.88 -5.86 12.46
CA ASN A 306 23.42 -5.96 12.30
C ASN A 306 22.64 -4.69 12.69
N ARG A 307 23.26 -3.52 12.47
CA ARG A 307 22.67 -2.22 12.72
C ARG A 307 22.94 -1.31 11.53
N LEU A 308 21.86 -0.80 10.94
CA LEU A 308 21.91 0.24 9.93
C LEU A 308 22.02 1.60 10.62
N ALA A 309 22.96 2.46 10.21
CA ALA A 309 23.16 3.79 10.79
C ALA A 309 23.65 4.79 9.74
N CYS A 310 23.30 6.07 9.93
CA CYS A 310 23.72 7.14 9.04
C CYS A 310 25.20 7.52 9.23
N ASP A 311 25.91 7.80 8.14
CA ASP A 311 27.26 8.36 8.20
C ASP A 311 27.17 9.89 8.38
N CYS A 312 26.96 10.32 9.63
CA CYS A 312 26.58 11.69 9.93
C CYS A 312 27.64 12.75 9.60
N GLU A 313 27.22 13.72 8.79
CA GLU A 313 27.91 14.97 8.44
C GLU A 313 27.35 16.15 9.27
N HIS A 314 27.66 17.38 8.89
CA HIS A 314 27.11 18.61 9.51
C HIS A 314 27.35 18.70 11.04
N ASN A 315 28.43 18.10 11.51
CA ASN A 315 28.78 17.97 12.94
C ASN A 315 27.67 17.32 13.79
N THR A 316 26.88 16.44 13.18
CA THR A 316 25.82 15.67 13.84
C THR A 316 26.28 14.25 14.21
N THR A 317 25.53 13.59 15.09
CA THR A 317 25.78 12.24 15.58
C THR A 317 24.46 11.60 16.00
N GLY A 318 24.50 10.32 16.36
CA GLY A 318 23.31 9.49 16.56
C GLY A 318 22.99 8.64 15.33
N GLN A 319 22.11 7.66 15.49
CA GLN A 319 21.79 6.70 14.42
C GLN A 319 21.07 7.37 13.24
N ASP A 320 20.30 8.41 13.52
CA ASP A 320 19.54 9.21 12.55
C ASP A 320 20.09 10.63 12.39
N CYS A 321 21.30 10.90 12.91
CA CYS A 321 21.90 12.25 12.96
C CYS A 321 21.03 13.27 13.71
N ASP A 322 20.40 12.81 14.80
CA ASP A 322 19.40 13.53 15.61
C ASP A 322 20.00 14.41 16.72
N LYS A 323 21.34 14.49 16.82
CA LYS A 323 22.05 15.22 17.86
C LYS A 323 23.30 15.89 17.32
N CYS A 324 23.73 16.97 17.94
CA CYS A 324 25.05 17.56 17.66
C CYS A 324 26.19 16.77 18.33
N LYS A 325 27.36 16.70 17.69
CA LYS A 325 28.59 16.14 18.26
C LYS A 325 29.00 16.92 19.51
N LYS A 326 29.75 16.25 20.40
CA LYS A 326 30.40 16.90 21.56
C LYS A 326 31.27 18.06 21.05
N ASN A 327 31.14 19.23 21.67
CA ASN A 327 31.75 20.53 21.29
C ASN A 327 31.10 21.30 20.13
N TYR A 328 30.02 20.78 19.53
CA TYR A 328 29.24 21.48 18.49
C TYR A 328 27.82 21.80 18.96
N GLN A 329 27.67 22.11 20.25
CA GLN A 329 26.39 22.40 20.89
C GLN A 329 26.24 23.91 21.18
N GLY A 330 26.83 24.77 20.33
CA GLY A 330 26.69 26.23 20.44
C GLY A 330 25.28 26.72 20.14
N GLN A 331 24.47 25.89 19.48
CA GLN A 331 23.04 26.09 19.24
C GLN A 331 22.30 24.76 19.46
N ALA A 332 21.00 24.84 19.74
CA ALA A 332 20.12 23.68 19.73
C ALA A 332 20.13 22.99 18.35
N TRP A 333 20.11 21.65 18.35
CA TRP A 333 20.05 20.87 17.12
C TRP A 333 18.73 21.13 16.38
N SER A 334 18.81 21.15 15.05
CA SER A 334 17.66 21.16 14.15
C SER A 334 17.98 20.32 12.93
N PRO A 335 16.99 19.60 12.35
CA PRO A 335 17.21 18.86 11.12
C PRO A 335 17.59 19.82 9.98
N GLY A 336 18.24 19.31 8.93
CA GLY A 336 18.33 20.07 7.68
C GLY A 336 16.94 20.34 7.09
N SER A 337 16.86 21.26 6.15
CA SER A 337 15.64 21.61 5.43
C SER A 337 15.88 21.52 3.93
N TYR A 338 14.88 21.06 3.18
CA TYR A 338 14.88 21.09 1.73
C TYR A 338 14.83 22.52 1.17
N LEU A 339 14.46 23.50 2.00
CA LEU A 339 14.46 24.91 1.67
C LEU A 339 15.78 25.59 2.07
N THR A 340 16.31 26.53 1.28
CA THR A 340 15.81 26.98 -0.03
C THR A 340 16.18 26.01 -1.17
N ILE A 341 15.24 25.76 -2.08
CA ILE A 341 15.44 24.90 -3.26
C ILE A 341 16.46 25.58 -4.21
N PRO A 342 17.37 24.84 -4.87
CA PRO A 342 17.41 23.37 -4.99
C PRO A 342 18.31 22.65 -3.99
N LYS A 343 19.18 23.37 -3.27
CA LYS A 343 20.20 22.75 -2.41
C LYS A 343 19.73 22.46 -0.98
N GLY A 344 18.73 23.19 -0.50
CA GLY A 344 18.33 23.12 0.91
C GLY A 344 19.36 23.71 1.86
N THR A 345 19.04 23.70 3.15
CA THR A 345 19.89 24.21 4.23
C THR A 345 20.32 23.09 5.16
N ALA A 346 21.62 23.02 5.44
CA ALA A 346 22.21 21.94 6.23
C ALA A 346 21.93 22.04 7.74
N ASN A 347 21.57 23.24 8.24
CA ASN A 347 21.39 23.54 9.67
C ASN A 347 22.52 22.95 10.55
N ILE A 348 23.77 23.28 10.18
CA ILE A 348 24.98 22.70 10.77
C ILE A 348 25.09 23.04 12.25
N CYS A 349 25.46 22.04 13.05
CA CYS A 349 25.79 22.23 14.45
C CYS A 349 27.03 23.12 14.65
N VAL A 350 26.89 24.16 15.48
CA VAL A 350 27.87 25.23 15.70
C VAL A 350 28.79 24.90 16.89
N SER A 351 30.09 25.20 16.76
CA SER A 351 31.07 25.03 17.83
C SER A 351 30.65 25.76 19.12
N SER A 352 30.76 25.09 20.26
CA SER A 352 30.52 25.65 21.60
C SER A 352 31.62 26.61 22.06
N ILE A 353 32.76 26.66 21.36
CA ILE A 353 33.85 27.58 21.65
C ILE A 353 33.66 28.88 20.85
N PRO A 354 33.70 30.06 21.50
CA PRO A 354 33.64 31.35 20.81
C PRO A 354 34.76 31.50 19.78
N SER A 355 34.43 32.06 18.61
CA SER A 355 35.34 32.25 17.47
C SER A 355 36.67 32.95 17.82
N THR A 356 36.71 33.71 18.92
CA THR A 356 37.90 34.42 19.43
C THR A 356 39.05 33.50 19.88
N VAL A 357 38.80 32.21 20.12
CA VAL A 357 39.84 31.22 20.51
C VAL A 357 40.31 30.38 19.31
N GLN A 358 39.53 30.27 18.24
CA GLN A 358 39.88 29.43 17.08
C GLN A 358 40.98 30.05 16.20
N ASP A 359 41.05 31.38 16.09
CA ASP A 359 42.12 32.06 15.34
C ASP A 359 43.51 31.89 15.97
N LYS A 360 43.60 31.57 17.27
CA LYS A 360 44.88 31.29 17.93
C LYS A 360 45.38 29.86 17.70
N LYS A 361 44.49 28.90 17.44
CA LYS A 361 44.89 27.50 17.17
C LYS A 361 45.20 27.23 15.70
N LYS A 362 44.57 27.94 14.75
CA LYS A 362 44.86 27.77 13.31
C LYS A 362 46.19 28.40 12.87
N LYS A 363 46.71 29.37 13.64
CA LYS A 363 47.99 30.06 13.35
C LYS A 363 49.24 29.30 13.81
N GLN A 364 49.08 28.15 14.46
CA GLN A 364 50.19 27.40 15.07
C GLN A 364 50.58 26.12 14.31
N SER A 365 49.95 25.82 13.15
CA SER A 365 50.28 24.63 12.34
C SER A 365 50.71 24.95 10.89
N ILE A 366 51.23 26.15 10.63
CA ILE A 366 51.86 26.47 9.34
C ILE A 366 53.29 26.94 9.62
N THR A 367 54.19 25.98 9.80
CA THR A 367 55.65 26.20 9.71
C THR A 367 56.36 24.87 9.49
N THR A 368 56.19 24.28 8.30
CA THR A 368 57.21 23.42 7.67
C THR A 368 57.08 23.54 6.15
N ALA A 369 58.23 23.75 5.50
CA ALA A 369 58.45 24.14 4.11
C ALA A 369 57.96 23.10 3.05
N PRO A 370 57.83 23.51 1.75
CA PRO A 370 57.26 22.68 0.69
C PRO A 370 58.32 21.85 -0.06
N PRO A 371 57.98 20.68 -0.64
CA PRO A 371 58.79 20.09 -1.70
C PRO A 371 58.27 20.46 -3.10
N ASN A 372 59.23 20.94 -3.87
CA ASN A 372 59.41 21.14 -5.30
C ASN A 372 58.30 20.90 -6.34
N PHE A 373 58.31 21.85 -7.28
CA PHE A 373 57.62 21.92 -8.57
C PHE A 373 58.55 21.41 -9.69
N ASP A 374 58.02 20.62 -10.63
CA ASP A 374 58.49 20.53 -12.02
C ASP A 374 57.23 20.59 -12.90
N ARG A 375 56.84 21.75 -13.46
CA ARG A 375 57.27 22.40 -14.73
C ARG A 375 57.11 21.44 -15.92
N ILE A 376 56.21 21.71 -16.87
CA ILE A 376 56.43 22.47 -18.12
C ILE A 376 55.05 22.50 -18.83
N LYS A 377 54.44 23.68 -19.06
CA LYS A 377 54.42 24.49 -20.32
C LYS A 377 53.76 23.73 -21.49
N THR A 378 52.85 24.29 -22.30
CA THR A 378 52.69 25.68 -22.75
C THR A 378 51.41 25.80 -23.58
N ASN A 379 50.81 27.01 -23.55
CA ASN A 379 50.27 27.83 -24.66
C ASN A 379 49.35 27.17 -25.69
N SER A 380 48.33 27.82 -26.26
CA SER A 380 47.81 29.18 -26.37
C SER A 380 46.51 28.99 -27.21
N SER A 381 45.57 29.90 -27.43
CA SER A 381 45.54 31.35 -27.54
C SER A 381 44.08 31.69 -27.89
N PHE A 382 43.55 32.75 -27.24
CA PHE A 382 42.87 33.91 -27.85
C PHE A 382 41.63 33.66 -28.74
N LEU A 383 40.45 34.13 -28.28
CA LEU A 383 39.78 35.40 -28.68
C LEU A 383 39.18 35.30 -30.10
N ASP A 384 37.88 35.49 -30.33
CA ASP A 384 37.16 36.77 -30.28
C ASP A 384 35.65 36.49 -30.56
N VAL A 385 34.69 37.04 -29.80
CA VAL A 385 33.90 38.27 -30.06
C VAL A 385 32.70 38.13 -31.04
N ALA A 386 31.57 38.67 -30.57
CA ALA A 386 30.40 39.25 -31.26
C ALA A 386 29.27 38.37 -31.87
N ASN A 387 28.17 38.29 -31.11
CA ASN A 387 26.87 38.96 -31.37
C ASN A 387 26.26 38.92 -32.80
N ARG A 388 25.11 38.25 -32.99
CA ARG A 388 23.85 38.89 -33.47
C ARG A 388 22.63 37.95 -33.51
N LYS A 389 21.49 38.59 -33.26
CA LYS A 389 20.07 38.22 -33.41
C LYS A 389 19.71 37.49 -34.72
N GLN A 390 18.69 36.63 -34.70
CA GLN A 390 17.41 36.71 -35.44
C GLN A 390 16.72 35.31 -35.51
N VAL A 391 15.51 35.17 -34.97
CA VAL A 391 14.19 35.10 -35.65
C VAL A 391 13.70 33.65 -35.89
N PHE A 392 12.46 33.40 -35.44
CA PHE A 392 11.66 32.18 -35.62
C PHE A 392 11.23 31.95 -37.07
N PRO A 393 10.84 30.71 -37.41
CA PRO A 393 9.52 30.55 -38.00
C PRO A 393 8.66 29.45 -37.36
N LYS A 394 7.36 29.73 -37.37
CA LYS A 394 6.19 28.87 -37.16
C LYS A 394 5.96 27.97 -38.38
N LEU A 395 5.44 26.76 -38.18
CA LEU A 395 4.45 25.98 -38.98
C LEU A 395 4.54 24.52 -38.50
N ALA A 396 3.52 23.65 -38.47
CA ALA A 396 2.08 23.72 -38.62
C ALA A 396 1.51 22.44 -37.97
N LEU A 397 0.29 22.53 -37.46
CA LEU A 397 -0.49 21.44 -36.88
C LEU A 397 -1.17 20.65 -38.02
N SER A 398 -1.07 19.32 -38.04
CA SER A 398 -1.92 18.47 -38.88
C SER A 398 -2.82 17.58 -38.02
N THR A 399 -4.11 17.72 -38.30
CA THR A 399 -5.26 17.01 -37.75
C THR A 399 -5.50 15.71 -38.52
N VAL A 400 -5.73 14.61 -37.81
CA VAL A 400 -6.34 13.40 -38.37
C VAL A 400 -7.50 12.98 -37.47
N SER A 401 -8.69 12.88 -38.05
CA SER A 401 -9.93 12.43 -37.42
C SER A 401 -9.96 10.89 -37.27
N PRO A 402 -10.53 10.33 -36.21
CA PRO A 402 -10.65 8.89 -36.06
C PRO A 402 -11.89 8.34 -36.78
N ALA A 403 -11.68 7.29 -37.58
CA ALA A 403 -12.73 6.47 -38.15
C ALA A 403 -13.44 5.66 -37.05
N GLN A 404 -14.76 5.54 -37.17
CA GLN A 404 -15.62 4.80 -36.25
C GLN A 404 -15.35 3.30 -36.32
N VAL A 405 -15.01 2.70 -35.18
CA VAL A 405 -15.13 1.26 -34.95
C VAL A 405 -16.36 1.06 -34.07
N SER A 406 -17.42 0.50 -34.65
CA SER A 406 -18.61 0.06 -33.93
C SER A 406 -18.27 -1.19 -33.12
N SER A 407 -17.92 -1.03 -31.84
CA SER A 407 -17.96 -2.14 -30.88
C SER A 407 -19.37 -2.18 -30.29
N HIS A 408 -20.06 -3.31 -30.44
CA HIS A 408 -21.31 -3.60 -29.72
C HIS A 408 -21.08 -3.49 -28.20
N LYS A 409 -21.29 -2.29 -27.66
CA LYS A 409 -21.37 -2.06 -26.22
C LYS A 409 -22.74 -2.58 -25.79
N ARG A 410 -22.81 -3.80 -25.26
CA ARG A 410 -24.02 -4.25 -24.56
C ARG A 410 -24.10 -3.40 -23.29
N ASP A 411 -25.03 -2.44 -23.28
CA ASP A 411 -25.21 -1.55 -22.14
C ASP A 411 -25.65 -2.36 -20.91
N CYS A 412 -24.89 -2.24 -19.83
CA CYS A 412 -25.24 -2.88 -18.56
C CYS A 412 -26.31 -2.06 -17.84
N TYR A 413 -27.39 -2.72 -17.45
CA TYR A 413 -28.46 -2.10 -16.70
C TYR A 413 -28.25 -2.29 -15.19
N CYS A 414 -27.89 -1.20 -14.50
CA CYS A 414 -27.57 -1.17 -13.06
C CYS A 414 -28.58 -0.36 -12.23
N HIS A 415 -29.83 -0.27 -12.69
CA HIS A 415 -30.87 0.58 -12.08
C HIS A 415 -30.39 2.00 -11.73
N GLY A 416 -29.51 2.60 -12.54
CA GLY A 416 -28.96 3.95 -12.26
C GLY A 416 -28.11 4.06 -10.99
N HIS A 417 -27.75 2.94 -10.36
CA HIS A 417 -26.96 2.90 -9.12
C HIS A 417 -25.50 2.54 -9.35
N SER A 418 -25.14 2.21 -10.58
CA SER A 418 -23.76 2.18 -11.03
C SER A 418 -23.67 2.62 -12.48
N ASN A 419 -22.58 3.29 -12.81
CA ASN A 419 -22.20 3.63 -14.19
C ASN A 419 -21.11 2.69 -14.73
N ARG A 420 -20.78 1.62 -14.00
CA ARG A 420 -19.73 0.66 -14.31
C ARG A 420 -20.25 -0.75 -14.12
N CYS A 421 -19.86 -1.64 -15.02
CA CYS A 421 -20.19 -3.05 -14.95
C CYS A 421 -19.03 -3.88 -15.49
N THR A 422 -19.01 -5.14 -15.08
CA THR A 422 -18.10 -6.15 -15.60
C THR A 422 -18.91 -7.22 -16.29
N TYR A 423 -18.43 -7.66 -17.44
CA TYR A 423 -18.99 -8.78 -18.16
C TYR A 423 -18.27 -10.06 -17.78
N ILE A 424 -19.00 -11.08 -17.37
CA ILE A 424 -18.42 -12.39 -17.06
C ILE A 424 -18.72 -13.32 -18.24
N GLU A 425 -17.73 -13.51 -19.11
CA GLU A 425 -17.86 -14.25 -20.38
C GLU A 425 -18.27 -15.72 -20.18
N VAL A 426 -17.85 -16.34 -19.08
CA VAL A 426 -18.14 -17.75 -18.77
C VAL A 426 -19.63 -17.99 -18.49
N VAL A 427 -20.37 -16.96 -18.06
CA VAL A 427 -21.80 -17.04 -17.70
C VAL A 427 -22.67 -16.07 -18.50
N ASP A 428 -22.14 -15.47 -19.56
CA ASP A 428 -22.80 -14.47 -20.44
C ASP A 428 -23.57 -13.37 -19.68
N THR A 429 -23.05 -12.95 -18.53
CA THR A 429 -23.80 -12.12 -17.57
C THR A 429 -23.03 -10.84 -17.21
N ALA A 430 -23.75 -9.71 -17.22
CA ALA A 430 -23.23 -8.42 -16.75
C ALA A 430 -23.55 -8.19 -15.27
N VAL A 431 -22.54 -7.77 -14.51
CA VAL A 431 -22.62 -7.47 -13.07
C VAL A 431 -22.17 -6.03 -12.82
N CYS A 432 -22.99 -5.27 -12.10
CA CYS A 432 -22.72 -3.88 -11.75
C CYS A 432 -21.68 -3.80 -10.63
N VAL A 433 -20.72 -2.88 -10.76
CA VAL A 433 -19.65 -2.69 -9.77
C VAL A 433 -19.86 -1.42 -8.96
N SER A 434 -19.50 -1.45 -7.68
CA SER A 434 -19.61 -0.29 -6.77
C SER A 434 -21.02 0.31 -6.73
N CYS A 435 -22.03 -0.53 -6.50
CA CYS A 435 -23.42 -0.11 -6.34
C CYS A 435 -23.55 1.01 -5.29
N ARG A 436 -24.03 2.18 -5.74
CA ARG A 436 -24.27 3.38 -4.92
C ARG A 436 -25.64 3.30 -4.26
N HIS A 437 -26.02 4.35 -3.52
CA HIS A 437 -27.38 4.50 -2.97
C HIS A 437 -27.81 3.35 -2.03
N ASN A 438 -26.83 2.79 -1.29
CA ASN A 438 -27.03 1.68 -0.35
C ASN A 438 -27.62 0.42 -0.99
N THR A 439 -27.42 0.24 -2.30
CA THR A 439 -27.84 -0.94 -3.04
C THR A 439 -26.71 -1.96 -3.17
N ARG A 440 -27.08 -3.20 -3.48
CA ARG A 440 -26.23 -4.37 -3.74
C ARG A 440 -26.96 -5.32 -4.68
N GLY A 441 -26.31 -6.39 -5.08
CA GLY A 441 -26.88 -7.34 -6.04
C GLY A 441 -26.28 -7.14 -7.42
N GLN A 442 -26.67 -8.01 -8.34
CA GLN A 442 -26.02 -8.09 -9.65
C GLN A 442 -26.28 -6.85 -10.51
N GLN A 443 -27.47 -6.27 -10.38
CA GLN A 443 -27.93 -5.08 -11.08
C GLN A 443 -28.12 -3.90 -10.11
N CYS A 444 -27.63 -4.01 -8.88
CA CYS A 444 -27.91 -3.07 -7.79
C CYS A 444 -29.39 -3.05 -7.36
N GLU A 445 -30.05 -4.20 -7.42
CA GLU A 445 -31.50 -4.37 -7.23
C GLU A 445 -31.93 -4.64 -5.77
N LYS A 446 -30.97 -4.88 -4.86
CA LYS A 446 -31.23 -5.23 -3.45
C LYS A 446 -30.66 -4.16 -2.53
N CYS A 447 -31.19 -4.04 -1.31
CA CYS A 447 -30.60 -3.16 -0.30
C CYS A 447 -29.47 -3.84 0.47
N LYS A 448 -28.43 -3.07 0.80
CA LYS A 448 -27.34 -3.49 1.69
C LYS A 448 -27.88 -3.88 3.08
N LYS A 449 -27.14 -4.72 3.80
CA LYS A 449 -27.53 -5.15 5.15
C LYS A 449 -27.65 -3.92 6.06
N GLY A 450 -28.76 -3.82 6.82
CA GLY A 450 -29.08 -2.64 7.62
C GLY A 450 -29.87 -1.54 6.88
N PHE A 451 -30.25 -1.79 5.62
CA PHE A 451 -31.18 -0.98 4.84
C PHE A 451 -32.34 -1.85 4.34
N HIS A 452 -33.55 -1.29 4.31
CA HIS A 452 -34.73 -1.94 3.75
C HIS A 452 -35.22 -1.20 2.51
N ARG A 453 -35.97 -1.93 1.67
CA ARG A 453 -36.49 -1.41 0.40
C ARG A 453 -37.66 -0.45 0.66
N ASN A 454 -37.55 0.79 0.17
CA ASN A 454 -38.66 1.74 0.18
C ASN A 454 -39.72 1.35 -0.87
N GLY A 455 -40.76 0.61 -0.48
CA GLY A 455 -41.79 0.15 -1.42
C GLY A 455 -42.47 1.25 -2.26
N SER A 456 -42.41 2.52 -1.83
CA SER A 456 -42.96 3.66 -2.55
C SER A 456 -42.01 4.28 -3.59
N ALA A 457 -40.71 3.99 -3.53
CA ALA A 457 -39.72 4.48 -4.47
C ALA A 457 -39.47 3.47 -5.61
N LYS A 458 -39.19 3.95 -6.82
CA LYS A 458 -38.77 3.09 -7.94
C LYS A 458 -37.37 2.53 -7.70
N LEU A 459 -37.03 1.45 -8.39
CA LEU A 459 -35.79 0.71 -8.16
C LEU A 459 -34.54 1.49 -8.59
N ASP A 460 -34.69 2.54 -9.39
CA ASP A 460 -33.63 3.44 -9.84
C ASP A 460 -33.51 4.73 -9.02
N ASP A 461 -34.31 4.86 -7.95
CA ASP A 461 -34.32 6.03 -7.08
C ASP A 461 -33.09 6.08 -6.15
N VAL A 462 -32.51 7.27 -5.96
CA VAL A 462 -31.36 7.49 -5.07
C VAL A 462 -31.66 7.10 -3.60
N ASN A 463 -32.94 7.14 -3.19
CA ASN A 463 -33.41 6.81 -1.84
C ASN A 463 -34.19 5.48 -1.81
N VAL A 464 -33.95 4.59 -2.77
CA VAL A 464 -34.57 3.27 -2.88
C VAL A 464 -34.35 2.39 -1.63
N CYS A 465 -33.24 2.60 -0.93
CA CYS A 465 -32.83 1.87 0.27
C CYS A 465 -32.74 2.79 1.47
N ILE A 466 -33.64 2.58 2.44
CA ILE A 466 -33.75 3.40 3.66
C ILE A 466 -33.05 2.69 4.79
N ALA A 467 -32.27 3.44 5.57
CA ALA A 467 -31.56 2.90 6.72
C ALA A 467 -32.55 2.47 7.82
N ASN A 468 -32.29 1.33 8.47
CA ASN A 468 -33.06 0.85 9.61
C ASN A 468 -32.64 1.60 10.89
N VAL A 469 -32.85 2.93 10.94
CA VAL A 469 -32.51 3.79 12.08
C VAL A 469 -33.76 4.07 12.89
N CYS A 470 -33.72 3.75 14.18
CA CYS A 470 -34.91 3.59 15.01
C CYS A 470 -34.99 4.63 16.17
N ASP A 471 -33.97 5.50 16.32
CA ASP A 471 -33.94 6.62 17.29
C ASP A 471 -32.90 7.72 16.89
N ASN A 472 -32.99 8.91 17.52
CA ASN A 472 -32.08 10.06 17.41
C ASN A 472 -30.62 9.75 17.85
N GLU A 473 -30.38 8.63 18.53
CA GLU A 473 -29.05 8.16 18.91
C GLU A 473 -28.40 7.19 17.89
N LEU A 474 -28.94 7.06 16.67
CA LEU A 474 -28.39 6.21 15.58
C LEU A 474 -28.34 4.70 15.89
N LEU A 475 -29.11 4.21 16.88
CA LEU A 475 -29.19 2.79 17.22
C LEU A 475 -30.04 2.01 16.19
N ARG A 476 -29.52 0.87 15.74
CA ARG A 476 -30.05 0.07 14.61
C ARG A 476 -30.88 -1.12 15.09
N CYS A 477 -32.01 -1.34 14.44
CA CYS A 477 -32.81 -2.56 14.56
C CYS A 477 -31.95 -3.80 14.14
N GLN A 478 -31.82 -4.83 14.99
CA GLN A 478 -31.07 -6.09 14.77
C GLN A 478 -31.99 -7.21 14.24
N ASN A 479 -31.43 -8.36 13.84
CA ASN A 479 -32.17 -9.57 13.42
C ASN A 479 -33.31 -9.30 12.42
N ASP A 480 -33.00 -8.50 11.38
CA ASP A 480 -33.94 -8.07 10.33
C ASP A 480 -35.22 -7.38 10.83
N GLY A 481 -35.15 -6.79 12.03
CA GLY A 481 -36.20 -5.93 12.57
C GLY A 481 -36.40 -4.67 11.72
N VAL A 482 -37.66 -4.29 11.52
CA VAL A 482 -38.07 -3.15 10.71
C VAL A 482 -38.43 -1.98 11.62
N CYS A 483 -37.88 -0.79 11.38
CA CYS A 483 -38.29 0.39 12.13
C CYS A 483 -39.71 0.81 11.75
N TYR A 484 -40.58 1.00 12.74
CA TYR A 484 -41.91 1.57 12.54
C TYR A 484 -41.96 2.99 13.09
N ASN A 485 -42.35 3.95 12.24
CA ASN A 485 -42.51 5.37 12.55
C ASN A 485 -41.31 6.07 13.22
N ASN A 486 -40.08 5.57 13.02
CA ASN A 486 -38.86 6.09 13.69
C ASN A 486 -38.93 6.11 15.22
N ILE A 487 -39.76 5.24 15.82
CA ILE A 487 -39.97 5.20 17.28
C ILE A 487 -39.64 3.82 17.85
N ARG A 488 -39.85 2.74 17.08
CA ARG A 488 -39.71 1.37 17.61
C ARG A 488 -39.40 0.33 16.54
N CYS A 489 -38.58 -0.65 16.90
CA CYS A 489 -38.27 -1.81 16.08
C CYS A 489 -39.43 -2.83 16.12
N HIS A 490 -39.90 -3.25 14.96
CA HIS A 490 -40.81 -4.38 14.79
C HIS A 490 -40.00 -5.64 14.46
N CYS A 491 -40.04 -6.63 15.36
CA CYS A 491 -39.18 -7.80 15.29
C CYS A 491 -39.80 -8.93 14.47
N GLN A 492 -38.95 -9.68 13.76
CA GLN A 492 -39.35 -10.89 13.08
C GLN A 492 -39.86 -11.96 14.08
N PRO A 493 -40.73 -12.89 13.64
CA PRO A 493 -41.20 -13.99 14.48
C PRO A 493 -40.01 -14.77 15.05
N GLY A 494 -39.96 -14.90 16.38
CA GLY A 494 -38.85 -15.54 17.09
C GLY A 494 -37.85 -14.57 17.71
N TYR A 495 -37.99 -13.25 17.51
CA TYR A 495 -37.17 -12.23 18.17
C TYR A 495 -38.01 -11.21 18.95
N THR A 496 -37.41 -10.62 19.98
CA THR A 496 -37.97 -9.63 20.90
C THR A 496 -36.86 -8.70 21.39
N GLY A 497 -37.19 -7.71 22.22
CA GLY A 497 -36.25 -6.68 22.65
C GLY A 497 -36.45 -5.36 21.90
N ILE A 498 -35.84 -4.29 22.41
CA ILE A 498 -36.07 -2.93 21.93
C ILE A 498 -35.51 -2.76 20.52
N LEU A 499 -34.42 -3.46 20.22
CA LEU A 499 -33.75 -3.54 18.92
C LEU A 499 -33.87 -4.93 18.29
N CYS A 500 -34.80 -5.78 18.74
CA CYS A 500 -34.93 -7.17 18.30
C CYS A 500 -33.70 -8.04 18.61
N GLU A 501 -32.95 -7.68 19.65
CA GLU A 501 -31.69 -8.29 20.05
C GLU A 501 -31.83 -9.64 20.78
N LYS A 502 -33.04 -10.03 21.17
CA LYS A 502 -33.32 -11.25 21.96
C LYS A 502 -34.15 -12.24 21.17
N LEU A 503 -33.96 -13.54 21.40
CA LEU A 503 -34.89 -14.57 20.92
C LEU A 503 -36.15 -14.60 21.80
N LYS A 504 -37.31 -14.82 21.17
CA LYS A 504 -38.61 -14.94 21.83
C LYS A 504 -38.80 -16.38 22.31
N CYS A 505 -38.37 -16.69 23.54
CA CYS A 505 -38.73 -17.95 24.22
C CYS A 505 -40.25 -17.88 24.57
N ALA A 506 -41.02 -18.91 24.23
CA ALA A 506 -42.42 -19.02 24.65
C ALA A 506 -42.49 -19.61 26.08
N ASP A 507 -43.31 -19.03 26.94
CA ASP A 507 -43.49 -19.50 28.31
C ASP A 507 -44.23 -20.84 28.34
N THR A 508 -43.46 -21.93 28.34
CA THR A 508 -43.50 -23.03 29.33
C THR A 508 -42.50 -24.11 28.90
N GLY A 509 -41.29 -24.07 29.47
CA GLY A 509 -40.34 -25.18 29.46
C GLY A 509 -39.19 -25.10 28.45
N ASN A 510 -37.98 -24.91 29.00
CA ASN A 510 -36.67 -25.29 28.45
C ASN A 510 -36.19 -24.58 27.16
N CYS A 511 -35.38 -23.51 27.31
CA CYS A 511 -34.49 -23.05 26.23
C CYS A 511 -33.16 -23.83 26.35
N ASP A 512 -33.19 -25.12 26.02
CA ASP A 512 -32.02 -25.97 25.80
C ASP A 512 -31.69 -26.03 24.31
N SER A 513 -30.39 -26.01 24.04
CA SER A 513 -29.84 -26.09 22.69
C SER A 513 -29.95 -27.53 22.19
N ILE A 514 -30.45 -27.71 20.96
CA ILE A 514 -30.19 -28.80 19.97
C ILE A 514 -31.47 -29.37 19.32
N SER A 515 -31.36 -29.51 17.99
CA SER A 515 -32.12 -30.35 17.04
C SER A 515 -33.28 -29.72 16.27
N GLY A 516 -33.18 -29.85 14.93
CA GLY A 516 -34.17 -29.50 13.94
C GLY A 516 -33.76 -30.12 12.61
N GLN A 517 -33.83 -31.45 12.53
CA GLN A 517 -34.10 -32.14 11.27
C GLN A 517 -35.53 -31.75 10.87
N ASP A 518 -35.72 -31.24 9.65
CA ASP A 518 -37.05 -31.08 9.07
C ASP A 518 -37.42 -32.30 8.23
N SER A 519 -38.44 -33.00 8.73
CA SER A 519 -39.20 -34.04 8.05
C SER A 519 -40.28 -33.43 7.14
N LEU A 520 -40.37 -33.98 5.93
CA LEU A 520 -41.43 -33.79 4.93
C LEU A 520 -42.85 -34.02 5.50
N SER A 521 -43.84 -33.25 5.02
CA SER A 521 -45.22 -33.72 4.96
C SER A 521 -45.94 -33.28 3.68
N LEU A 522 -46.46 -34.30 2.99
CA LEU A 522 -47.32 -34.34 1.81
C LEU A 522 -48.76 -33.86 2.14
N ASN A 523 -49.39 -33.08 1.25
CA ASN A 523 -50.48 -33.59 0.38
C ASN A 523 -51.28 -32.48 -0.35
N SER A 524 -51.47 -32.72 -1.66
CA SER A 524 -52.71 -32.64 -2.46
C SER A 524 -52.38 -32.09 -3.87
N TRP A 525 -51.82 -32.88 -4.79
CA TRP A 525 -52.44 -33.83 -5.74
C TRP A 525 -53.49 -33.26 -6.73
N LEU A 526 -53.21 -33.56 -8.01
CA LEU A 526 -53.97 -33.42 -9.27
C LEU A 526 -53.91 -32.01 -9.91
N THR A 527 -53.25 -31.82 -11.07
CA THR A 527 -53.57 -32.46 -12.36
C THR A 527 -52.40 -32.61 -13.35
N LEU A 528 -52.39 -33.79 -13.99
CA LEU A 528 -52.05 -34.13 -15.39
C LEU A 528 -50.60 -34.08 -15.94
N THR A 529 -50.15 -35.30 -16.23
CA THR A 529 -48.96 -35.81 -16.91
C THR A 529 -49.03 -35.82 -18.45
N ALA A 530 -47.86 -36.07 -19.06
CA ALA A 530 -47.52 -36.51 -20.44
C ALA A 530 -47.01 -35.36 -21.34
N ILE A 531 -45.83 -35.44 -21.97
CA ILE A 531 -45.35 -36.53 -22.84
C ILE A 531 -43.82 -36.75 -22.69
N VAL A 532 -43.44 -38.02 -22.80
CA VAL A 532 -42.09 -38.61 -22.74
C VAL A 532 -41.51 -38.75 -24.15
N LEU A 533 -40.18 -38.55 -24.25
CA LEU A 533 -39.17 -39.09 -25.18
C LEU A 533 -39.63 -39.82 -26.45
N VAL A 534 -39.04 -39.44 -27.60
CA VAL A 534 -38.46 -40.39 -28.58
C VAL A 534 -37.29 -39.73 -29.35
N ASP A 535 -36.11 -40.35 -29.21
CA ASP A 535 -34.97 -40.64 -30.10
C ASP A 535 -34.40 -39.58 -31.06
N TRP A 536 -33.10 -39.23 -30.99
CA TRP A 536 -31.90 -39.98 -31.40
C TRP A 536 -31.78 -40.23 -32.92
N LEU A 537 -30.69 -39.67 -33.49
CA LEU A 537 -30.07 -39.92 -34.80
C LEU A 537 -30.74 -39.34 -36.05
N CYS A 538 -30.17 -38.23 -36.55
CA CYS A 538 -29.77 -38.15 -37.96
C CYS A 538 -28.63 -37.12 -38.14
N THR A 539 -27.49 -37.69 -38.50
CA THR A 539 -26.26 -37.15 -39.07
C THR A 539 -26.46 -35.95 -40.02
N PHE A 540 -25.82 -34.82 -39.70
CA PHE A 540 -24.88 -34.09 -40.57
C PHE A 540 -24.02 -33.14 -39.74
#